data_AF-A0A226D6Z9-F1
#
_entry.id   AF-A0A226D6Z9-F1
#
_cell.length_a   1.000
_cell.length_b   1.000
_cell.length_c   1.000
_cell.angle_alpha   90.00
_cell.angle_beta   90.00
_cell.angle_gamma   90.00
#
_symmetry.space_group_name_H-M   'P 1'
#
loop_
_entity.id
_entity.type
_entity.pdbx_description
1 polymer ?
#
loop_
_entity_poly.entity_id
_entity_poly.type
_entity_poly.pdbx_seq_one_letter_code
_entity_poly.pdbx_strand_id
1 'polypeptide(L)'
;MTIYIHCAKLSEFPTWLFMLSTVLEEGYGVPADIERKQFFRLTMGLWCLMSVILTNCYNGIMTTELNAPLQGGKLKTFSDLVCPKIMGNNQNPDHVLKTFGNFTNLDFSRHREYLRSYYTSWRFRGVSYLLGRQFEDADCFKILSNLIPSGFENNVPDFLLAVTHMRLLYPGLNVKKASTLHFPNTLATLTFNLLNPVHSHHPAGVGTNSSAFKEESFRKLVETEIISCDKTVFTSDLETVNIELGFLRKHYHWIQFYKGDEIIYSTPIGFDFYNSGVSKVPTHYRILFESGIYSRLEIEQWRNSLLNRKPAIRKKEEEWDKAPIVSITGSLLTAFIIFAGSFSLPMIFLVVECRAQLKMWVYGMRKLLKLKKLM
;
A
#
# COMPACT_ATOMS: atom_id res chain seq x y z
N MET A 1 -7.35 30.37 34.35
CA MET A 1 -8.19 29.99 35.50
C MET A 1 -7.46 30.31 36.82
N THR A 2 -6.23 29.84 37.02
CA THR A 2 -5.32 30.24 38.13
C THR A 2 -5.12 31.76 38.29
N ILE A 3 -4.91 32.49 37.18
CA ILE A 3 -4.81 33.96 37.18
C ILE A 3 -6.09 34.61 37.72
N TYR A 4 -7.26 34.07 37.37
CA TYR A 4 -8.56 34.59 37.81
C TYR A 4 -8.79 34.33 39.31
N ILE A 5 -8.50 33.12 39.79
CA ILE A 5 -8.58 32.77 41.22
C ILE A 5 -7.71 33.73 42.05
N HIS A 6 -6.51 34.04 41.56
CA HIS A 6 -5.60 34.97 42.23
C HIS A 6 -6.11 36.43 42.18
N CYS A 7 -6.61 36.90 41.03
CA CYS A 7 -7.21 38.24 40.90
C CYS A 7 -8.49 38.42 41.74
N ALA A 8 -9.29 37.36 41.90
CA ALA A 8 -10.56 37.37 42.62
C ALA A 8 -10.44 37.02 44.11
N LYS A 9 -9.23 36.71 44.61
CA LYS A 9 -8.95 36.26 45.99
C LYS A 9 -9.83 35.08 46.44
N LEU A 10 -9.96 34.08 45.58
CA LEU A 10 -10.74 32.87 45.87
C LEU A 10 -9.88 31.77 46.50
N SER A 11 -10.52 30.77 47.11
CA SER A 11 -9.84 29.58 47.62
C SER A 11 -9.12 28.81 46.50
N GLU A 12 -7.98 28.22 46.83
CA GLU A 12 -7.24 27.41 45.86
C GLU A 12 -8.02 26.12 45.55
N PHE A 13 -8.19 25.85 44.26
CA PHE A 13 -8.96 24.72 43.75
C PHE A 13 -8.16 23.97 42.67
N PRO A 14 -7.99 22.64 42.77
CA PRO A 14 -7.25 21.86 41.80
C PRO A 14 -8.04 21.72 40.49
N THR A 15 -7.88 22.72 39.64
CA THR A 15 -8.63 22.88 38.38
C THR A 15 -8.41 21.70 37.42
N TRP A 16 -7.22 21.11 37.43
CA TRP A 16 -6.86 20.00 36.57
C TRP A 16 -7.56 18.68 36.95
N LEU A 17 -7.84 18.45 38.24
CA LEU A 17 -8.57 17.26 38.70
C LEU A 17 -10.03 17.30 38.24
N PHE A 18 -10.65 18.48 38.28
CA PHE A 18 -11.99 18.68 37.73
C PHE A 18 -12.03 18.46 36.20
N MET A 19 -11.01 18.94 35.48
CA MET A 19 -10.92 18.69 34.04
C MET A 19 -10.72 17.21 33.73
N LEU A 20 -9.90 16.51 34.52
CA LEU A 20 -9.67 15.09 34.37
C LEU A 20 -10.93 14.27 34.68
N SER A 21 -11.62 14.58 35.79
CA SER A 21 -12.84 13.87 36.17
C SER A 21 -13.91 14.00 35.09
N THR A 22 -14.10 15.19 34.53
CA THR A 22 -15.10 15.45 33.49
C THR A 22 -14.79 14.75 32.17
N VAL A 23 -13.52 14.48 31.85
CA VAL A 23 -13.11 13.63 30.70
C VAL A 23 -13.37 12.15 30.95
N LEU A 24 -13.28 11.73 32.22
CA LEU A 24 -13.62 10.38 32.64
C LEU A 24 -15.13 10.21 32.94
N GLU A 25 -15.95 11.21 32.60
CA GLU A 25 -17.39 11.25 32.88
C GLU A 25 -17.75 11.17 34.38
N GLU A 26 -16.82 11.57 35.23
CA GLU A 26 -16.93 11.60 36.69
C GLU A 26 -17.08 13.04 37.24
N GLY A 27 -17.86 13.18 38.31
CA GLY A 27 -18.06 14.45 39.01
C GLY A 27 -16.91 14.80 39.95
N TYR A 28 -16.57 16.08 40.07
CA TYR A 28 -15.62 16.57 41.07
C TYR A 28 -16.25 17.69 41.91
N GLY A 29 -16.07 17.64 43.22
CA GLY A 29 -16.64 18.62 44.16
C GLY A 29 -16.00 20.00 44.00
N VAL A 30 -16.80 21.02 43.72
CA VAL A 30 -16.35 22.42 43.59
C VAL A 30 -16.81 23.21 44.82
N PRO A 31 -15.94 24.03 45.45
CA PRO A 31 -16.34 24.93 46.53
C PRO A 31 -17.40 25.96 46.08
N ALA A 32 -18.41 26.19 46.93
CA ALA A 32 -19.55 27.08 46.62
C ALA A 32 -19.14 28.52 46.27
N ASP A 33 -18.03 29.00 46.83
CA ASP A 33 -17.51 30.35 46.59
C ASP A 33 -17.02 30.57 45.15
N ILE A 34 -16.57 29.49 44.50
CA ILE A 34 -16.07 29.46 43.12
C ILE A 34 -17.21 29.14 42.16
N GLU A 35 -18.07 28.18 42.52
CA GLU A 35 -19.20 27.73 41.70
C GLU A 35 -20.15 28.89 41.35
N ARG A 36 -20.36 29.84 42.27
CA ARG A 36 -21.24 31.00 42.07
C ARG A 36 -20.69 32.04 41.09
N LYS A 37 -19.42 31.96 40.68
CA LYS A 37 -18.80 32.96 39.80
C LYS A 37 -19.17 32.72 38.35
N GLN A 38 -19.58 33.78 37.66
CA GLN A 38 -20.06 33.70 36.28
C GLN A 38 -18.96 33.27 35.30
N PHE A 39 -17.74 33.77 35.48
CA PHE A 39 -16.56 33.30 34.75
C PHE A 39 -16.30 31.79 34.93
N PHE A 40 -16.44 31.27 36.15
CA PHE A 40 -16.28 29.84 36.44
C PHE A 40 -17.33 29.01 35.69
N ARG A 41 -18.61 29.37 35.83
CA ARG A 41 -19.74 28.66 35.20
C ARG A 41 -19.64 28.62 33.69
N LEU A 42 -19.22 29.72 33.05
CA LEU A 42 -19.04 29.76 31.61
C LEU A 42 -17.85 28.90 31.17
N THR A 43 -16.69 29.06 31.80
CA THR A 43 -15.48 28.33 31.41
C THR A 43 -15.62 26.83 31.62
N MET A 44 -16.08 26.41 32.80
CA MET A 44 -16.24 25.00 33.13
C MET A 44 -17.48 24.38 32.51
N GLY A 45 -18.58 25.12 32.36
CA GLY A 45 -19.75 24.64 31.62
C GLY A 45 -19.44 24.35 30.16
N LEU A 46 -18.68 25.23 29.49
CA LEU A 46 -18.20 25.00 28.13
C LEU A 46 -17.22 23.82 28.05
N TRP A 47 -16.32 23.68 29.03
CA TRP A 47 -15.43 22.53 29.13
C TRP A 47 -16.21 21.21 29.27
N CYS A 48 -17.22 21.15 30.14
CA CYS A 48 -18.05 19.97 30.31
C CYS A 48 -18.76 19.59 28.99
N LEU A 49 -19.35 20.57 28.29
CA LEU A 49 -19.98 20.33 26.99
C LEU A 49 -18.97 19.76 25.97
N MET A 50 -17.75 20.26 25.97
CA MET A 50 -16.69 19.75 25.11
C MET A 50 -16.25 18.34 25.45
N SER A 51 -16.12 18.06 26.74
CA SER A 51 -15.75 16.74 27.22
C SER A 51 -16.73 15.68 26.71
N VAL A 52 -18.04 15.94 26.86
CA VAL A 52 -19.11 15.04 26.40
C VAL A 52 -19.05 14.80 24.89
N ILE A 53 -18.80 15.83 24.08
CA ILE A 53 -18.68 15.65 22.62
C ILE A 53 -17.48 14.78 22.28
N LEU A 54 -16.35 15.02 22.96
CA LEU A 54 -15.09 14.32 22.68
C LEU A 54 -15.16 12.84 23.10
N THR A 55 -15.70 12.54 24.28
CA THR A 55 -15.87 11.16 24.76
C THR A 55 -16.85 10.39 23.87
N ASN A 56 -17.99 11.00 23.50
CA ASN A 56 -18.96 10.36 22.61
C ASN A 56 -18.40 10.11 21.19
N CYS A 57 -17.66 11.07 20.62
CA CYS A 57 -17.00 10.87 19.32
C CYS A 57 -15.95 9.76 19.38
N TYR A 58 -15.15 9.73 20.45
CA TYR A 58 -14.14 8.67 20.65
C TYR A 58 -14.80 7.29 20.75
N ASN A 59 -15.86 7.17 21.56
CA ASN A 59 -16.64 5.93 21.69
C ASN A 59 -17.27 5.52 20.34
N GLY A 60 -17.73 6.48 19.53
CA GLY A 60 -18.24 6.22 18.17
C GLY A 60 -17.18 5.67 17.22
N ILE A 61 -15.97 6.24 17.22
CA ILE A 61 -14.86 5.73 16.40
C ILE A 61 -14.43 4.34 16.89
N MET A 62 -14.28 4.18 18.20
CA MET A 62 -13.88 2.91 18.82
C MET A 62 -14.87 1.79 18.48
N THR A 63 -16.17 2.05 18.59
CA THR A 63 -17.21 1.08 18.19
C THR A 63 -17.19 0.80 16.69
N THR A 64 -16.90 1.79 15.85
CA THR A 64 -16.78 1.58 14.40
C THR A 64 -15.58 0.69 14.06
N GLU A 65 -14.42 0.91 14.69
CA GLU A 65 -13.22 0.09 14.50
C GLU A 65 -13.43 -1.34 15.03
N LEU A 66 -14.11 -1.50 16.17
CA LEU A 66 -14.41 -2.82 16.74
C LEU A 66 -15.42 -3.63 15.91
N ASN A 67 -16.31 -2.94 15.18
CA ASN A 67 -17.31 -3.58 14.31
C ASN A 67 -16.89 -3.60 12.83
N ALA A 68 -15.77 -2.98 12.47
CA ALA A 68 -15.26 -3.03 11.11
C ALA A 68 -14.84 -4.47 10.78
N PRO A 69 -15.16 -4.97 9.57
CA PRO A 69 -14.64 -6.26 9.14
C PRO A 69 -13.10 -6.21 9.19
N LEU A 70 -12.48 -7.24 9.77
CA LEU A 70 -11.02 -7.37 9.82
C LEU A 70 -10.45 -7.02 8.44
N GLN A 71 -9.46 -6.12 8.40
CA GLN A 71 -8.73 -5.85 7.15
C GLN A 71 -8.30 -7.19 6.57
N GLY A 72 -8.82 -7.54 5.40
CA GLY A 72 -8.50 -8.80 4.72
C GLY A 72 -6.99 -8.99 4.70
N GLY A 73 -6.53 -10.23 4.93
CA GLY A 73 -5.10 -10.54 5.03
C GLY A 73 -4.34 -9.96 3.85
N LYS A 74 -3.45 -9.01 4.12
CA LYS A 74 -2.57 -8.43 3.10
C LYS A 74 -1.62 -9.54 2.66
N LEU A 75 -1.65 -9.89 1.38
CA LEU A 75 -0.69 -10.80 0.76
C LEU A 75 0.69 -10.14 0.84
N LYS A 76 1.63 -10.77 1.55
CA LYS A 76 2.97 -10.21 1.73
C LYS A 76 4.02 -10.98 0.97
N THR A 77 3.88 -12.31 0.95
CA THR A 77 4.83 -13.23 0.35
C THR A 77 4.20 -13.96 -0.82
N PHE A 78 5.03 -14.51 -1.68
CA PHE A 78 4.58 -15.30 -2.80
C PHE A 78 4.05 -16.68 -2.39
N SER A 79 4.43 -17.17 -1.20
CA SER A 79 3.83 -18.38 -0.62
C SER A 79 2.32 -18.23 -0.41
N ASP A 80 1.85 -17.02 -0.13
CA ASP A 80 0.42 -16.73 0.07
C ASP A 80 -0.38 -16.84 -1.25
N LEU A 81 0.29 -16.79 -2.39
CA LEU A 81 -0.32 -16.87 -3.72
C LEU A 81 -0.54 -18.31 -4.18
N VAL A 82 0.12 -19.29 -3.55
CA VAL A 82 0.02 -20.70 -3.94
C VAL A 82 -1.41 -21.20 -3.79
N CYS A 83 -1.95 -21.82 -4.84
CA CYS A 83 -3.35 -22.20 -4.81
C CYS A 83 -3.65 -23.29 -3.76
N PRO A 84 -4.69 -23.12 -2.90
CA PRO A 84 -5.05 -24.13 -1.91
C PRO A 84 -5.36 -25.51 -2.51
N LYS A 85 -5.90 -25.56 -3.73
CA LYS A 85 -6.26 -26.82 -4.42
C LYS A 85 -5.06 -27.72 -4.73
N ILE A 86 -3.86 -27.15 -4.85
CA ILE A 86 -2.64 -27.93 -5.07
C ILE A 86 -1.91 -28.27 -3.77
N MET A 87 -2.23 -27.62 -2.64
CA MET A 87 -1.50 -27.81 -1.39
C MET A 87 -1.57 -29.24 -0.83
N GLY A 88 -2.64 -29.99 -1.09
CA GLY A 88 -2.86 -31.35 -0.59
C GLY A 88 -2.77 -32.45 -1.64
N ASN A 89 -2.27 -32.16 -2.84
CA ASN A 89 -2.22 -33.12 -3.93
C ASN A 89 -0.77 -33.42 -4.36
N ASN A 90 -0.62 -34.41 -5.23
CA ASN A 90 0.70 -34.80 -5.72
C ASN A 90 1.31 -33.82 -6.73
N GLN A 91 0.68 -32.67 -6.98
CA GLN A 91 1.21 -31.60 -7.84
C GLN A 91 2.03 -30.57 -7.06
N ASN A 92 1.92 -30.56 -5.73
CA ASN A 92 2.76 -29.73 -4.87
C ASN A 92 3.99 -30.53 -4.38
N PRO A 93 5.22 -30.10 -4.72
CA PRO A 93 6.44 -30.76 -4.25
C PRO A 93 6.55 -30.80 -2.71
N ASP A 94 6.09 -29.78 -1.99
CA ASP A 94 6.15 -29.74 -0.52
C ASP A 94 5.28 -30.84 0.10
N HIS A 95 4.07 -31.03 -0.44
CA HIS A 95 3.17 -32.10 -0.02
C HIS A 95 3.77 -33.48 -0.29
N VAL A 96 4.30 -33.68 -1.50
CA VAL A 96 4.92 -34.95 -1.88
C VAL A 96 6.14 -35.28 -1.04
N LEU A 97 7.00 -34.28 -0.78
CA LEU A 97 8.17 -34.44 0.07
C LEU A 97 7.78 -34.77 1.52
N LYS A 98 6.78 -34.07 2.06
CA LYS A 98 6.27 -34.32 3.42
C LYS A 98 5.64 -35.70 3.58
N THR A 99 4.93 -36.17 2.56
CA THR A 99 4.17 -37.43 2.62
C THR A 99 5.01 -38.65 2.26
N PHE A 100 5.91 -38.55 1.28
CA PHE A 100 6.65 -39.69 0.73
C PHE A 100 8.17 -39.63 0.95
N GLY A 101 8.70 -38.51 1.46
CA GLY A 101 10.13 -38.33 1.71
C GLY A 101 10.99 -38.22 0.44
N ASN A 102 10.38 -38.23 -0.75
CA ASN A 102 11.06 -38.11 -2.05
C ASN A 102 10.09 -37.58 -3.12
N PHE A 103 10.62 -37.16 -4.27
CA PHE A 103 9.83 -36.59 -5.37
C PHE A 103 9.33 -37.61 -6.40
N THR A 104 9.37 -38.92 -6.11
CA THR A 104 9.02 -39.95 -7.13
C THR A 104 7.54 -39.95 -7.49
N ASN A 105 6.69 -39.54 -6.53
CA ASN A 105 5.24 -39.42 -6.68
C ASN A 105 4.77 -38.03 -7.13
N LEU A 106 5.69 -37.11 -7.45
CA LEU A 106 5.35 -35.78 -7.93
C LEU A 106 4.76 -35.86 -9.34
N ASP A 107 3.53 -35.37 -9.49
CA ASP A 107 2.80 -35.31 -10.74
C ASP A 107 3.21 -34.09 -11.56
N PHE A 108 3.96 -34.33 -12.63
CA PHE A 108 4.40 -33.32 -13.58
C PHE A 108 3.51 -33.22 -14.83
N SER A 109 2.43 -34.01 -14.93
CA SER A 109 1.63 -34.12 -16.16
C SER A 109 1.12 -32.76 -16.63
N ARG A 110 0.47 -32.01 -15.74
CA ARG A 110 -0.09 -30.67 -16.02
C ARG A 110 0.99 -29.65 -16.36
N HIS A 111 2.05 -29.55 -15.56
CA HIS A 111 3.18 -28.66 -15.86
C HIS A 111 3.80 -28.98 -17.21
N ARG A 112 4.01 -30.26 -17.52
CA ARG A 112 4.60 -30.69 -18.79
C ARG A 112 3.71 -30.29 -19.97
N GLU A 113 2.41 -30.48 -19.86
CA GLU A 113 1.46 -30.14 -20.92
C GLU A 113 1.40 -28.62 -21.14
N TYR A 114 1.25 -27.86 -20.04
CA TYR A 114 1.24 -26.39 -20.06
C TYR A 114 2.52 -25.82 -20.67
N LEU A 115 3.67 -26.29 -20.23
CA LEU A 115 4.96 -25.81 -20.71
C LEU A 115 5.30 -26.27 -22.11
N ARG A 116 4.85 -27.48 -22.51
CA ARG A 116 4.95 -27.91 -23.90
C ARG A 116 4.15 -26.96 -24.79
N SER A 117 2.91 -26.64 -24.42
CA SER A 117 2.07 -25.68 -25.15
C SER A 117 2.74 -24.31 -25.24
N TYR A 118 3.25 -23.82 -24.10
CA TYR A 118 3.98 -22.56 -24.03
C TYR A 118 5.22 -22.56 -24.93
N TYR A 119 6.07 -23.58 -24.83
CA TYR A 119 7.27 -23.69 -25.67
C TYR A 119 6.95 -23.78 -27.16
N THR A 120 5.91 -24.55 -27.53
CA THR A 120 5.43 -24.61 -28.91
C THR A 120 4.91 -23.26 -29.38
N SER A 121 4.20 -22.52 -28.52
CA SER A 121 3.70 -21.18 -28.86
C SER A 121 4.79 -20.12 -28.97
N TRP A 122 5.84 -20.27 -28.16
CA TRP A 122 6.99 -19.38 -28.19
C TRP A 122 7.80 -19.59 -29.48
N ARG A 123 7.96 -20.86 -29.91
CA ARG A 123 8.77 -21.25 -31.07
C ARG A 123 8.03 -21.15 -32.41
N PHE A 124 6.73 -21.39 -32.45
CA PHE A 124 5.91 -21.37 -33.67
C PHE A 124 4.83 -20.30 -33.53
N ARG A 125 4.69 -19.39 -34.51
CA ARG A 125 3.75 -18.23 -34.54
C ARG A 125 2.26 -18.64 -34.48
N GLY A 126 1.83 -19.26 -33.40
CA GLY A 126 0.48 -19.76 -33.18
C GLY A 126 0.29 -19.96 -31.69
N VAL A 127 -0.14 -18.90 -30.99
CA VAL A 127 -0.30 -18.98 -29.56
C VAL A 127 -1.63 -19.63 -29.20
N SER A 128 -1.61 -20.92 -28.92
CA SER A 128 -2.75 -21.56 -28.26
C SER A 128 -2.68 -21.29 -26.75
N TYR A 129 -3.02 -20.07 -26.35
CA TYR A 129 -3.34 -19.70 -24.94
C TYR A 129 -4.51 -20.55 -24.37
N LEU A 130 -5.18 -21.33 -25.22
CA LEU A 130 -6.28 -22.24 -24.90
C LEU A 130 -5.91 -23.31 -23.89
N LEU A 131 -4.69 -23.87 -23.96
CA LEU A 131 -4.34 -24.98 -23.07
C LEU A 131 -4.18 -24.52 -21.62
N GLY A 132 -3.68 -23.29 -21.40
CA GLY A 132 -3.61 -22.70 -20.05
C GLY A 132 -4.99 -22.49 -19.44
N ARG A 133 -5.96 -22.02 -20.23
CA ARG A 133 -7.34 -21.79 -19.75
C ARG A 133 -8.09 -23.06 -19.36
N GLN A 134 -7.73 -24.22 -19.90
CA GLN A 134 -8.37 -25.49 -19.53
C GLN A 134 -8.07 -25.89 -18.07
N PHE A 135 -6.96 -25.40 -17.52
CA PHE A 135 -6.53 -25.71 -16.16
C PHE A 135 -6.81 -24.58 -15.18
N GLU A 136 -7.20 -23.40 -15.67
CA GLU A 136 -7.46 -22.20 -14.86
C GLU A 136 -8.60 -22.46 -13.89
N ASP A 137 -8.40 -22.01 -12.65
CA ASP A 137 -9.36 -22.15 -11.59
C ASP A 137 -9.67 -20.77 -10.99
N ALA A 138 -10.96 -20.43 -10.94
CA ALA A 138 -11.43 -19.13 -10.46
C ALA A 138 -11.10 -18.87 -8.97
N ASP A 139 -10.83 -19.92 -8.18
CA ASP A 139 -10.46 -19.78 -6.78
C ASP A 139 -8.97 -19.49 -6.57
N CYS A 140 -8.13 -19.65 -7.60
CA CYS A 140 -6.70 -19.42 -7.54
C CYS A 140 -6.34 -18.00 -8.01
N PHE A 141 -5.18 -17.49 -7.58
CA PHE A 141 -4.68 -16.22 -8.08
C PHE A 141 -4.21 -16.31 -9.53
N LYS A 142 -4.56 -15.30 -10.33
CA LYS A 142 -3.91 -15.03 -11.62
C LYS A 142 -2.63 -14.24 -11.37
N ILE A 143 -1.54 -14.66 -12.00
CA ILE A 143 -0.21 -14.08 -11.86
C ILE A 143 0.14 -13.43 -13.18
N LEU A 144 -0.19 -12.15 -13.32
CA LEU A 144 -0.04 -11.39 -14.56
C LEU A 144 1.28 -10.63 -14.55
N SER A 145 1.87 -10.46 -15.73
CA SER A 145 3.11 -9.69 -15.92
C SER A 145 3.09 -8.99 -17.26
N ASN A 146 3.97 -8.00 -17.46
CA ASN A 146 4.11 -7.35 -18.75
C ASN A 146 4.78 -8.27 -19.78
N LEU A 147 4.53 -7.98 -21.06
CA LEU A 147 5.25 -8.62 -22.15
C LEU A 147 6.66 -8.03 -22.26
N ILE A 148 7.69 -8.87 -22.23
CA ILE A 148 9.06 -8.50 -22.55
C ILE A 148 9.45 -9.02 -23.94
N PRO A 149 10.28 -8.27 -24.68
CA PRO A 149 10.86 -8.74 -25.92
C PRO A 149 11.74 -9.96 -25.63
N SER A 150 11.34 -11.11 -26.15
CA SER A 150 12.22 -12.26 -26.21
C SER A 150 13.28 -12.00 -27.27
N GLY A 151 14.49 -12.56 -27.18
CA GLY A 151 15.46 -12.55 -28.28
C GLY A 151 15.00 -13.29 -29.56
N PHE A 152 13.72 -13.68 -29.60
CA PHE A 152 12.99 -14.33 -30.68
C PHE A 152 11.82 -13.43 -31.10
N GLU A 153 11.17 -13.70 -32.23
CA GLU A 153 10.13 -12.82 -32.81
C GLU A 153 8.88 -12.57 -31.92
N ASN A 154 8.74 -13.26 -30.78
CA ASN A 154 7.53 -13.24 -29.96
C ASN A 154 7.79 -12.70 -28.54
N ASN A 155 6.98 -11.74 -28.12
CA ASN A 155 7.00 -11.26 -26.73
C ASN A 155 6.35 -12.28 -25.79
N VAL A 156 6.86 -12.37 -24.56
CA VAL A 156 6.37 -13.31 -23.54
C VAL A 156 6.10 -12.59 -22.22
N PRO A 157 5.14 -13.07 -21.41
CA PRO A 157 4.97 -12.54 -20.05
C PRO A 157 6.25 -12.74 -19.24
N ASP A 158 6.71 -11.69 -18.57
CA ASP A 158 7.96 -11.66 -17.81
C ASP A 158 8.05 -12.80 -16.79
N PHE A 159 6.97 -13.07 -16.06
CA PHE A 159 6.93 -14.14 -15.07
C PHE A 159 7.22 -15.53 -15.67
N LEU A 160 6.83 -15.76 -16.93
CA LEU A 160 7.08 -17.03 -17.62
C LEU A 160 8.52 -17.16 -18.13
N LEU A 161 9.33 -16.10 -18.09
CA LEU A 161 10.77 -16.22 -18.34
C LEU A 161 11.44 -17.11 -17.28
N ALA A 162 10.93 -17.13 -16.04
CA ALA A 162 11.40 -18.04 -14.99
C ALA A 162 11.36 -19.53 -15.42
N VAL A 163 10.40 -19.90 -16.27
CA VAL A 163 10.32 -21.24 -16.88
C VAL A 163 11.57 -21.57 -17.69
N THR A 164 12.11 -20.59 -18.42
CA THR A 164 13.30 -20.80 -19.27
C THR A 164 14.56 -21.07 -18.42
N HIS A 165 14.61 -20.51 -17.21
CA HIS A 165 15.67 -20.78 -16.24
C HIS A 165 15.50 -22.15 -15.55
N MET A 166 14.25 -22.60 -15.41
CA MET A 166 13.91 -23.95 -14.93
C MET A 166 14.14 -25.02 -16.00
N ARG A 167 15.42 -25.36 -16.24
CA ARG A 167 15.88 -26.47 -17.11
C ARG A 167 15.19 -27.82 -16.81
N LEU A 168 14.59 -27.97 -15.63
CA LEU A 168 13.77 -29.09 -15.18
C LEU A 168 12.69 -29.55 -16.16
N LEU A 169 12.15 -28.63 -16.96
CA LEU A 169 10.93 -28.86 -17.73
C LEU A 169 11.18 -28.88 -19.26
N TYR A 170 12.45 -28.94 -19.66
CA TYR A 170 12.83 -29.04 -21.07
C TYR A 170 12.35 -30.39 -21.65
N PRO A 171 11.65 -30.39 -22.79
CA PRO A 171 11.20 -31.63 -23.44
C PRO A 171 12.42 -32.44 -23.90
N GLY A 172 12.80 -33.45 -23.12
CA GLY A 172 13.95 -34.33 -23.40
C GLY A 172 14.78 -34.70 -22.18
N LEU A 173 14.70 -33.95 -21.07
CA LEU A 173 15.32 -34.36 -19.81
C LEU A 173 14.53 -35.50 -19.17
N ASN A 174 15.24 -36.48 -18.61
CA ASN A 174 14.62 -37.54 -17.82
C ASN A 174 14.14 -36.94 -16.48
N VAL A 175 12.89 -36.51 -16.45
CA VAL A 175 12.26 -35.68 -15.39
C VAL A 175 12.48 -36.26 -13.99
N LYS A 176 12.46 -37.59 -13.84
CA LYS A 176 12.68 -38.28 -12.56
C LYS A 176 14.10 -38.12 -12.00
N LYS A 177 15.13 -38.00 -12.86
CA LYS A 177 16.52 -37.72 -12.44
C LYS A 177 16.75 -36.22 -12.23
N ALA A 178 16.03 -35.38 -12.97
CA ALA A 178 16.15 -33.93 -12.88
C ALA A 178 15.47 -33.38 -11.61
N SER A 179 14.31 -33.92 -11.23
CA SER A 179 13.56 -33.49 -10.04
C SER A 179 14.35 -33.66 -8.74
N THR A 180 15.06 -34.79 -8.57
CA THR A 180 15.92 -35.01 -7.40
C THR A 180 17.11 -34.05 -7.32
N LEU A 181 17.55 -33.50 -8.45
CA LEU A 181 18.74 -32.63 -8.51
C LEU A 181 18.41 -31.14 -8.36
N HIS A 182 17.19 -30.72 -8.71
CA HIS A 182 16.81 -29.31 -8.83
C HIS A 182 15.77 -28.81 -7.82
N PHE A 183 15.10 -29.68 -7.06
CA PHE A 183 14.25 -29.30 -5.92
C PHE A 183 14.92 -29.26 -4.52
N PRO A 184 16.26 -29.16 -4.32
CA PRO A 184 16.80 -28.98 -2.97
C PRO A 184 16.57 -27.56 -2.43
N ASN A 185 16.08 -26.62 -3.25
CA ASN A 185 15.87 -25.22 -2.89
C ASN A 185 14.37 -24.89 -2.78
N THR A 186 13.96 -24.28 -1.67
CA THR A 186 12.59 -23.76 -1.43
C THR A 186 12.11 -22.84 -2.56
N LEU A 187 13.01 -22.07 -3.16
CA LEU A 187 12.70 -21.19 -4.29
C LEU A 187 12.22 -21.96 -5.52
N ALA A 188 12.84 -23.12 -5.80
CA ALA A 188 12.46 -23.96 -6.94
C ALA A 188 11.08 -24.58 -6.72
N THR A 189 10.78 -25.01 -5.49
CA THR A 189 9.44 -25.51 -5.13
C THR A 189 8.38 -24.44 -5.22
N LEU A 190 8.62 -23.26 -4.65
CA LEU A 190 7.71 -22.12 -4.72
C LEU A 190 7.42 -21.73 -6.17
N THR A 191 8.47 -21.55 -6.97
CA THR A 191 8.32 -21.20 -8.39
C THR A 191 7.55 -22.29 -9.14
N PHE A 192 7.83 -23.57 -8.87
CA PHE A 192 7.10 -24.68 -9.50
C PHE A 192 5.60 -24.64 -9.17
N ASN A 193 5.26 -24.33 -7.92
CA ASN A 193 3.86 -24.15 -7.49
C ASN A 193 3.20 -22.96 -8.19
N LEU A 194 3.89 -21.82 -8.30
CA LEU A 194 3.36 -20.62 -8.97
C LEU A 194 3.26 -20.76 -10.49
N LEU A 195 4.07 -21.62 -11.11
CA LEU A 195 4.00 -21.97 -12.53
C LEU A 195 2.97 -23.07 -12.84
N ASN A 196 2.28 -23.59 -11.82
CA ASN A 196 1.20 -24.54 -12.04
C ASN A 196 0.07 -23.85 -12.83
N PRO A 197 -0.45 -24.46 -13.91
CA PRO A 197 -1.45 -23.82 -14.78
C PRO A 197 -2.82 -23.59 -14.12
N VAL A 198 -3.02 -24.02 -12.87
CA VAL A 198 -4.16 -23.53 -12.04
C VAL A 198 -4.09 -22.01 -11.81
N HIS A 199 -2.88 -21.45 -11.82
CA HIS A 199 -2.64 -20.02 -11.88
C HIS A 199 -2.66 -19.58 -13.34
N SER A 200 -3.53 -18.63 -13.69
CA SER A 200 -3.50 -18.03 -15.02
C SER A 200 -2.35 -17.03 -15.12
N HIS A 201 -1.51 -17.15 -16.15
CA HIS A 201 -0.39 -16.23 -16.43
C HIS A 201 -0.67 -15.25 -17.57
N HIS A 202 -1.91 -15.18 -18.03
CA HIS A 202 -2.32 -14.34 -19.14
C HIS A 202 -3.68 -13.69 -18.82
N PRO A 203 -3.91 -12.45 -19.29
CA PRO A 203 -5.19 -11.83 -19.07
C PRO A 203 -6.30 -12.48 -19.92
N ALA A 204 -7.51 -12.47 -19.38
CA ALA A 204 -8.75 -12.70 -20.10
C ALA A 204 -8.87 -11.70 -21.28
N GLY A 205 -9.30 -12.21 -22.43
CA GLY A 205 -9.40 -11.42 -23.67
C GLY A 205 -8.22 -11.59 -24.63
N VAL A 206 -7.17 -12.31 -24.23
CA VAL A 206 -6.10 -12.76 -25.14
C VAL A 206 -6.67 -13.80 -26.11
N GLY A 207 -7.04 -13.37 -27.32
CA GLY A 207 -7.64 -14.21 -28.37
C GLY A 207 -6.77 -15.38 -28.84
N THR A 208 -7.41 -16.35 -29.51
CA THR A 208 -6.83 -17.63 -29.96
C THR A 208 -5.92 -17.51 -31.18
N ASN A 209 -6.08 -16.45 -31.98
CA ASN A 209 -5.44 -16.28 -33.30
C ASN A 209 -4.80 -14.90 -33.49
N SER A 210 -4.44 -14.21 -32.43
CA SER A 210 -3.77 -12.91 -32.56
C SER A 210 -2.27 -13.13 -32.74
N SER A 211 -1.83 -13.02 -33.99
CA SER A 211 -0.46 -12.65 -34.32
C SER A 211 0.01 -11.53 -33.38
N ALA A 212 1.11 -11.75 -32.66
CA ALA A 212 1.83 -10.79 -31.81
C ALA A 212 0.98 -9.64 -31.25
N PHE A 213 0.46 -9.79 -30.03
CA PHE A 213 -0.16 -8.65 -29.35
C PHE A 213 0.79 -7.46 -29.34
N LYS A 214 0.30 -6.30 -29.78
CA LYS A 214 0.98 -5.04 -29.50
C LYS A 214 1.06 -4.90 -27.98
N GLU A 215 2.25 -4.66 -27.46
CA GLU A 215 2.56 -4.54 -26.03
C GLU A 215 1.54 -3.64 -25.29
N GLU A 216 1.15 -2.51 -25.91
CA GLU A 216 0.17 -1.59 -25.34
C GLU A 216 -1.23 -2.23 -25.15
N SER A 217 -1.67 -3.05 -26.08
CA SER A 217 -2.98 -3.71 -26.01
C SER A 217 -2.99 -4.78 -24.91
N PHE A 218 -1.90 -5.55 -24.81
CA PHE A 218 -1.75 -6.55 -23.75
C PHE A 218 -1.69 -5.88 -22.37
N ARG A 219 -0.91 -4.81 -22.23
CA ARG A 219 -0.81 -4.05 -20.98
C ARG A 219 -2.17 -3.49 -20.53
N LYS A 220 -3.02 -3.03 -21.46
CA LYS A 220 -4.39 -2.59 -21.13
C LYS A 220 -5.26 -3.71 -20.60
N LEU A 221 -5.12 -4.94 -21.13
CA LEU A 221 -5.86 -6.10 -20.61
C LEU A 221 -5.40 -6.44 -19.19
N VAL A 222 -4.08 -6.49 -18.96
CA VAL A 222 -3.51 -6.70 -17.62
C VAL A 222 -4.00 -5.63 -16.65
N GLU A 223 -3.95 -4.36 -17.04
CA GLU A 223 -4.43 -3.24 -16.24
C GLU A 223 -5.93 -3.38 -15.90
N THR A 224 -6.75 -3.82 -16.86
CA THR A 224 -8.19 -4.02 -16.67
C THR A 224 -8.51 -5.10 -15.65
N GLU A 225 -7.71 -6.17 -15.59
CA GLU A 225 -7.89 -7.21 -14.56
C GLU A 225 -7.35 -6.80 -13.20
N ILE A 226 -6.23 -6.07 -13.14
CA ILE A 226 -5.70 -5.59 -11.86
C ILE A 226 -6.71 -4.66 -11.17
N ILE A 227 -7.41 -3.82 -11.93
CA ILE A 227 -8.41 -2.89 -11.38
C ILE A 227 -9.76 -3.56 -11.08
N SER A 228 -10.05 -4.77 -11.57
CA SER A 228 -11.29 -5.48 -11.23
C SER A 228 -11.32 -5.95 -9.77
N CYS A 229 -10.16 -5.93 -9.09
CA CYS A 229 -10.00 -6.36 -7.69
C CYS A 229 -10.38 -7.83 -7.44
N ASP A 230 -10.30 -8.65 -8.48
CA ASP A 230 -10.38 -10.10 -8.38
C ASP A 230 -9.08 -10.67 -7.77
N LYS A 231 -8.97 -12.00 -7.70
CA LYS A 231 -7.74 -12.70 -7.30
C LYS A 231 -6.66 -12.56 -8.38
N THR A 232 -6.14 -11.35 -8.56
CA THR A 232 -5.15 -11.01 -9.58
C THR A 232 -3.96 -10.32 -8.94
N VAL A 233 -2.76 -10.74 -9.30
CA VAL A 233 -1.50 -10.13 -8.85
C VAL A 233 -0.66 -9.78 -10.06
N PHE A 234 -0.09 -8.58 -10.02
CA PHE A 234 0.89 -8.13 -10.99
C PHE A 234 2.31 -8.43 -10.51
N THR A 235 3.12 -9.05 -11.36
CA THR A 235 4.51 -9.39 -11.10
C THR A 235 5.42 -8.83 -12.19
N SER A 236 6.57 -8.31 -11.76
CA SER A 236 7.65 -7.78 -12.60
C SER A 236 8.88 -7.61 -11.70
N ASP A 237 9.99 -7.12 -12.26
CA ASP A 237 11.08 -6.55 -11.49
C ASP A 237 10.62 -5.41 -10.54
N LEU A 238 11.46 -5.14 -9.54
CA LEU A 238 11.16 -4.22 -8.44
C LEU A 238 10.86 -2.79 -8.93
N GLU A 239 11.59 -2.31 -9.94
CA GLU A 239 11.44 -0.95 -10.44
C GLU A 239 10.12 -0.82 -11.19
N THR A 240 9.86 -1.72 -12.13
CA THR A 240 8.60 -1.75 -12.88
C THR A 240 7.40 -1.85 -11.96
N VAL A 241 7.44 -2.70 -10.91
CA VAL A 241 6.35 -2.78 -9.93
C VAL A 241 6.13 -1.45 -9.21
N ASN A 242 7.19 -0.77 -8.76
CA ASN A 242 7.06 0.52 -8.08
C ASN A 242 6.46 1.60 -8.98
N ILE A 243 6.87 1.60 -10.24
CA ILE A 243 6.41 2.55 -11.26
C ILE A 243 4.94 2.29 -11.62
N GLU A 244 4.59 1.02 -11.84
CA GLU A 244 3.22 0.58 -12.11
C GLU A 244 2.29 0.94 -10.93
N LEU A 245 2.74 0.68 -9.70
CA LEU A 245 2.00 1.05 -8.49
C LEU A 245 1.78 2.57 -8.41
N GLY A 246 2.78 3.37 -8.75
CA GLY A 246 2.66 4.83 -8.81
C GLY A 246 1.65 5.29 -9.87
N PHE A 247 1.68 4.67 -11.05
CA PHE A 247 0.70 4.93 -12.11
C PHE A 247 -0.72 4.57 -11.68
N LEU A 248 -0.91 3.38 -11.08
CA LEU A 248 -2.21 2.88 -10.65
C LEU A 248 -2.80 3.75 -9.54
N ARG A 249 -2.02 4.07 -8.49
CA ARG A 249 -2.47 4.94 -7.39
C ARG A 249 -2.86 6.34 -7.85
N LYS A 250 -2.17 6.87 -8.88
CA LYS A 250 -2.46 8.19 -9.44
C LYS A 250 -3.79 8.22 -10.21
N HIS A 251 -4.10 7.17 -10.97
CA HIS A 251 -5.27 7.17 -11.87
C HIS A 251 -6.50 6.46 -11.29
N TYR A 252 -6.30 5.56 -10.33
CA TYR A 252 -7.34 4.73 -9.71
C TYR A 252 -7.37 4.97 -8.20
N HIS A 253 -7.56 6.22 -7.78
CA HIS A 253 -7.50 6.65 -6.37
C HIS A 253 -8.55 5.98 -5.45
N TRP A 254 -9.61 5.40 -6.03
CA TRP A 254 -10.66 4.69 -5.29
C TRP A 254 -10.33 3.22 -5.00
N ILE A 255 -9.23 2.69 -5.55
CA ILE A 255 -8.76 1.32 -5.31
C ILE A 255 -7.51 1.38 -4.42
N GLN A 256 -7.50 0.57 -3.37
CA GLN A 256 -6.31 0.40 -2.55
C GLN A 256 -5.40 -0.68 -3.12
N PHE A 257 -4.27 -0.24 -3.70
CA PHE A 257 -3.24 -1.15 -4.19
C PHE A 257 -2.19 -1.44 -3.11
N TYR A 258 -1.91 -2.73 -2.94
CA TYR A 258 -0.88 -3.23 -2.04
C TYR A 258 0.28 -3.82 -2.85
N LYS A 259 1.48 -3.72 -2.29
CA LYS A 259 2.70 -4.29 -2.84
C LYS A 259 3.17 -5.37 -1.86
N GLY A 260 3.57 -6.53 -2.37
CA GLY A 260 4.22 -7.56 -1.56
C GLY A 260 5.61 -7.12 -1.09
N ASP A 261 6.09 -7.77 -0.03
CA ASP A 261 7.37 -7.46 0.61
C ASP A 261 8.52 -8.33 0.07
N GLU A 262 8.21 -9.44 -0.61
CA GLU A 262 9.17 -10.44 -1.03
C GLU A 262 9.66 -10.25 -2.48
N ILE A 263 10.94 -10.55 -2.73
CA ILE A 263 11.55 -10.62 -4.06
C ILE A 263 12.03 -12.07 -4.26
N ILE A 264 11.43 -12.78 -5.23
CA ILE A 264 11.78 -14.18 -5.56
C ILE A 264 13.12 -14.27 -6.29
N TYR A 265 13.37 -13.39 -7.25
CA TYR A 265 14.58 -13.40 -8.07
C TYR A 265 15.35 -12.11 -7.90
N SER A 266 16.56 -12.22 -7.36
CA SER A 266 17.53 -11.13 -7.34
C SER A 266 18.66 -11.50 -8.30
N THR A 267 18.58 -10.99 -9.53
CA THR A 267 19.65 -11.11 -10.51
C THR A 267 20.39 -9.79 -10.57
N PRO A 268 21.71 -9.75 -10.30
CA PRO A 268 22.49 -8.54 -10.51
C PRO A 268 22.49 -8.23 -12.00
N ILE A 269 21.95 -7.06 -12.37
CA ILE A 269 22.01 -6.53 -13.72
C ILE A 269 23.18 -5.55 -13.77
N GLY A 270 23.98 -5.61 -14.81
CA GLY A 270 25.14 -4.74 -14.98
C GLY A 270 25.66 -4.74 -16.39
N PHE A 271 26.63 -3.86 -16.64
CA PHE A 271 27.33 -3.79 -17.91
C PHE A 271 28.55 -4.71 -17.88
N ASP A 272 28.63 -5.60 -18.86
CA ASP A 272 29.84 -6.38 -19.13
C ASP A 272 30.65 -5.68 -20.23
N PHE A 273 31.95 -5.53 -20.01
CA PHE A 273 32.87 -4.83 -20.92
C PHE A 273 33.98 -5.78 -21.38
N TYR A 274 33.90 -6.18 -22.64
CA TYR A 274 35.00 -6.89 -23.29
C TYR A 274 36.18 -5.94 -23.55
N ASN A 275 37.41 -6.42 -23.35
CA ASN A 275 38.66 -5.66 -23.58
C ASN A 275 38.79 -4.37 -22.74
N SER A 276 38.28 -4.38 -21.50
CA SER A 276 38.27 -3.26 -20.57
C SER A 276 39.66 -2.64 -20.27
N GLY A 277 40.76 -3.35 -20.52
CA GLY A 277 42.13 -2.90 -20.23
C GLY A 277 42.68 -1.81 -21.16
N VAL A 278 42.17 -1.66 -22.39
CA VAL A 278 42.64 -0.61 -23.33
C VAL A 278 41.68 0.59 -23.35
N SER A 279 40.41 0.35 -23.07
CA SER A 279 39.35 1.36 -23.14
C SER A 279 39.19 2.11 -21.82
N LYS A 280 38.98 3.43 -21.90
CA LYS A 280 38.58 4.24 -20.73
C LYS A 280 37.07 4.16 -20.43
N VAL A 281 36.29 3.50 -21.30
CA VAL A 281 34.82 3.41 -21.17
C VAL A 281 34.37 2.79 -19.84
N PRO A 282 34.94 1.67 -19.35
CA PRO A 282 34.55 1.10 -18.06
C PRO A 282 34.76 2.07 -16.90
N THR A 283 35.84 2.87 -16.93
CA THR A 283 36.14 3.88 -15.92
C THR A 283 35.09 5.00 -15.92
N HIS A 284 34.66 5.47 -17.10
CA HIS A 284 33.60 6.48 -17.20
C HIS A 284 32.25 5.94 -16.74
N TYR A 285 31.90 4.69 -17.08
CA TYR A 285 30.69 4.05 -16.57
C TYR A 285 30.72 3.90 -15.05
N ARG A 286 31.87 3.52 -14.47
CA ARG A 286 32.03 3.48 -13.01
C ARG A 286 31.69 4.84 -12.36
N ILE A 287 32.22 5.94 -12.91
CA ILE A 287 31.92 7.29 -12.42
C ILE A 287 30.41 7.62 -12.54
N LEU A 288 29.76 7.22 -13.63
CA LEU A 288 28.30 7.43 -13.82
C LEU A 288 27.45 6.69 -12.77
N PHE A 289 27.87 5.48 -12.39
CA PHE A 289 27.21 4.73 -11.32
C PHE A 289 27.50 5.32 -9.94
N GLU A 290 28.77 5.57 -9.62
CA GLU A 290 29.20 6.08 -8.31
C GLU A 290 28.65 7.49 -8.01
N SER A 291 28.45 8.31 -9.05
CA SER A 291 27.82 9.63 -8.92
C SER A 291 26.28 9.58 -8.81
N GLY A 292 25.66 8.42 -9.01
CA GLY A 292 24.20 8.25 -9.01
C GLY A 292 23.48 8.79 -10.26
N ILE A 293 24.23 9.24 -11.29
CA ILE A 293 23.64 9.74 -12.55
C ILE A 293 22.86 8.62 -13.24
N TYR A 294 23.43 7.41 -13.29
CA TYR A 294 22.77 6.27 -13.92
C TYR A 294 21.40 5.97 -13.27
N SER A 295 21.35 5.88 -11.94
CA SER A 295 20.09 5.63 -11.21
C SER A 295 19.04 6.72 -11.46
N ARG A 296 19.46 7.99 -11.64
CA ARG A 296 18.50 9.06 -11.98
C ARG A 296 17.99 8.93 -13.41
N LEU A 297 18.84 8.56 -14.36
CA LEU A 297 18.46 8.37 -15.77
C LEU A 297 17.43 7.24 -15.91
N GLU A 298 17.61 6.15 -15.17
CA GLU A 298 16.68 5.01 -15.15
C GLU A 298 15.27 5.45 -14.71
N ILE A 299 15.17 6.20 -13.60
CA ILE A 299 13.90 6.77 -13.13
C ILE A 299 13.24 7.66 -14.19
N GLU A 300 14.01 8.52 -14.88
CA GLU A 300 13.45 9.40 -15.91
C GLU A 300 13.05 8.63 -17.18
N GLN A 301 13.80 7.60 -17.58
CA GLN A 301 13.45 6.70 -18.69
C GLN A 301 12.08 6.05 -18.43
N TRP A 302 11.88 5.54 -17.23
CA TRP A 302 10.60 4.97 -16.81
C TRP A 302 9.48 6.01 -16.72
N ARG A 303 9.74 7.20 -16.17
CA ARG A 303 8.74 8.28 -16.16
C ARG A 303 8.32 8.65 -17.58
N ASN A 304 9.27 8.72 -18.51
CA ASN A 304 9.02 9.02 -19.91
C ASN A 304 8.19 7.93 -20.61
N SER A 305 8.41 6.65 -20.30
CA SER A 305 7.60 5.56 -20.86
C SER A 305 6.12 5.64 -20.46
N LEU A 306 5.83 6.25 -19.30
CA LEU A 306 4.47 6.48 -18.81
C LEU A 306 3.81 7.78 -19.31
N LEU A 307 4.55 8.76 -19.84
CA LEU A 307 4.00 10.08 -20.18
C LEU A 307 2.81 10.02 -21.14
N ASN A 308 2.87 9.12 -22.12
CA ASN A 308 1.83 8.95 -23.14
C ASN A 308 0.80 7.88 -22.77
N ARG A 309 0.96 7.19 -21.63
CA ARG A 309 0.08 6.12 -21.22
C ARG A 309 -1.23 6.70 -20.70
N LYS A 310 -2.35 6.22 -21.26
CA LYS A 310 -3.70 6.52 -20.79
C LYS A 310 -4.21 5.35 -19.93
N PRO A 311 -4.97 5.62 -18.86
CA PRO A 311 -5.58 4.57 -18.05
C PRO A 311 -6.56 3.74 -18.90
N ALA A 312 -6.62 2.44 -18.63
CA ALA A 312 -7.51 1.49 -19.28
C ALA A 312 -9.00 1.84 -19.06
N ILE A 313 -9.36 2.21 -17.83
CA ILE A 313 -10.71 2.69 -17.49
C ILE A 313 -10.62 4.13 -17.00
N ARG A 314 -11.50 4.98 -17.53
CA ARG A 314 -11.75 6.32 -16.99
C ARG A 314 -13.11 6.31 -16.34
N LYS A 315 -13.15 6.53 -15.02
CA LYS A 315 -14.42 6.73 -14.32
C LYS A 315 -15.06 8.01 -14.88
N LYS A 316 -16.35 7.94 -15.28
CA LYS A 316 -17.08 9.14 -15.71
C LYS A 316 -17.13 10.13 -14.55
N GLU A 317 -16.98 11.41 -14.86
CA GLU A 317 -16.89 12.53 -13.92
C GLU A 317 -18.03 12.52 -12.87
N GLU A 318 -19.22 12.04 -13.26
CA GLU A 318 -20.41 11.89 -12.41
C GLU A 318 -20.27 10.89 -11.25
N GLU A 319 -19.26 10.02 -11.25
CA GLU A 319 -19.04 9.01 -10.20
C GLU A 319 -17.89 9.36 -9.24
N TRP A 320 -17.31 10.55 -9.41
CA TRP A 320 -16.30 11.12 -8.51
C TRP A 320 -16.93 11.64 -7.21
N ASP A 321 -18.21 12.03 -7.27
CA ASP A 321 -19.03 12.40 -6.10
C ASP A 321 -19.29 11.25 -5.12
N LYS A 322 -18.98 10.00 -5.52
CA LYS A 322 -19.08 8.80 -4.67
C LYS A 322 -17.75 8.37 -4.06
N ALA A 323 -16.63 9.02 -4.40
CA ALA A 323 -15.40 8.78 -3.68
C ALA A 323 -15.60 9.22 -2.22
N PRO A 324 -15.05 8.52 -1.22
CA PRO A 324 -15.07 9.01 0.15
C PRO A 324 -14.09 10.18 0.22
N ILE A 325 -14.53 11.33 -0.28
CA ILE A 325 -14.04 12.59 0.24
C ILE A 325 -14.30 12.45 1.73
N VAL A 326 -13.25 12.52 2.54
CA VAL A 326 -13.41 12.74 3.98
C VAL A 326 -14.06 14.11 4.07
N SER A 327 -15.39 14.12 3.93
CA SER A 327 -16.18 15.31 3.91
C SER A 327 -16.07 15.83 5.32
N ILE A 328 -15.45 16.99 5.50
CA ILE A 328 -15.47 17.73 6.78
C ILE A 328 -16.90 18.30 6.96
N THR A 329 -17.91 17.45 6.84
CA THR A 329 -19.31 17.83 6.71
C THR A 329 -20.05 17.19 7.87
N GLY A 330 -20.70 18.04 8.66
CA GLY A 330 -21.48 17.64 9.83
C GLY A 330 -20.69 17.71 11.14
N SER A 331 -19.96 16.65 11.50
CA SER A 331 -19.45 16.44 12.87
C SER A 331 -18.12 17.16 13.18
N LEU A 332 -17.17 17.15 12.24
CA LEU A 332 -15.84 17.70 12.47
C LEU A 332 -15.84 19.24 12.42
N LEU A 333 -16.64 19.81 11.51
CA LEU A 333 -16.87 21.26 11.44
C LEU A 333 -17.61 21.78 12.67
N THR A 334 -18.64 21.07 13.14
CA THR A 334 -19.35 21.44 14.38
C THR A 334 -18.43 21.35 15.60
N ALA A 335 -17.56 20.35 15.70
CA ALA A 335 -16.55 20.29 16.75
C ALA A 335 -15.62 21.51 16.74
N PHE A 336 -15.12 21.93 15.57
CA PHE A 336 -14.30 23.14 15.46
C PHE A 336 -15.06 24.43 15.78
N ILE A 337 -16.33 24.55 15.39
CA ILE A 337 -17.16 25.71 15.71
C ILE A 337 -17.41 25.81 17.21
N ILE A 338 -17.74 24.69 17.86
CA ILE A 338 -17.92 24.63 19.31
C ILE A 338 -16.60 24.99 20.00
N PHE A 339 -15.45 24.57 19.44
CA PHE A 339 -14.11 24.88 19.98
C PHE A 339 -13.78 26.36 19.88
N ALA A 340 -14.03 26.97 18.73
CA ALA A 340 -13.87 28.41 18.58
C ALA A 340 -14.79 29.19 19.53
N GLY A 341 -16.05 28.74 19.70
CA GLY A 341 -17.01 29.33 20.64
C GLY A 341 -16.60 29.17 22.11
N SER A 342 -16.06 28.02 22.49
CA SER A 342 -15.68 27.71 23.87
C SER A 342 -14.48 28.51 24.37
N PHE A 343 -13.57 28.92 23.47
CA PHE A 343 -12.45 29.79 23.83
C PHE A 343 -12.80 31.28 23.80
N SER A 344 -13.63 31.70 22.85
CA SER A 344 -13.92 33.13 22.63
C SER A 344 -14.81 33.74 23.73
N LEU A 345 -15.87 33.05 24.15
CA LEU A 345 -16.81 33.56 25.15
C LEU A 345 -16.17 33.80 26.52
N PRO A 346 -15.47 32.84 27.15
CA PRO A 346 -14.84 33.05 28.45
C PRO A 346 -13.73 34.11 28.42
N MET A 347 -13.01 34.23 27.30
CA MET A 347 -11.97 35.25 27.14
C MET A 347 -12.55 36.67 27.16
N ILE A 348 -13.71 36.89 26.54
CA ILE A 348 -14.40 38.18 26.60
C ILE A 348 -14.79 38.51 28.04
N PHE A 349 -15.38 37.56 28.78
CA PHE A 349 -15.76 37.78 30.18
C PHE A 349 -14.56 38.00 31.10
N LEU A 350 -13.44 37.29 30.89
CA LEU A 350 -12.20 37.52 31.62
C LEU A 350 -11.70 38.96 31.42
N VAL A 351 -11.69 39.44 30.18
CA VAL A 351 -11.26 40.81 29.87
C VAL A 351 -12.18 41.84 30.53
N VAL A 352 -13.49 41.60 30.55
CA VAL A 352 -14.47 42.51 31.17
C VAL A 352 -14.34 42.52 32.70
N GLU A 353 -14.31 41.37 33.35
CA GLU A 353 -14.24 41.26 34.82
C GLU A 353 -12.88 41.71 35.37
N CYS A 354 -11.77 41.37 34.70
CA CYS A 354 -10.42 41.74 35.13
C CYS A 354 -9.93 43.08 34.56
N ARG A 355 -10.78 43.88 33.89
CA ARG A 355 -10.37 45.09 33.16
C ARG A 355 -9.53 46.09 33.98
N ALA A 356 -9.83 46.25 35.27
CA ALA A 356 -9.12 47.19 36.14
C ALA A 356 -7.70 46.69 36.48
N GLN A 357 -7.57 45.40 36.82
CA GLN A 357 -6.26 44.80 37.11
C GLN A 357 -5.43 44.58 35.84
N LEU A 358 -6.04 44.21 34.72
CA LEU A 358 -5.38 44.13 33.41
C LEU A 358 -4.84 45.49 32.97
N LYS A 359 -5.61 46.57 33.15
CA LYS A 359 -5.13 47.94 32.89
C LYS A 359 -3.93 48.30 33.76
N MET A 360 -3.96 47.97 35.05
CA MET A 360 -2.83 48.18 35.97
C MET A 360 -1.60 47.37 35.58
N TRP A 361 -1.78 46.12 35.14
CA TRP A 361 -0.71 45.23 34.70
C TRP A 361 -0.08 45.70 33.38
N VAL A 362 -0.89 46.12 32.41
CA VAL A 362 -0.43 46.70 31.14
C VAL A 362 0.28 48.04 31.38
N TYR A 363 -0.22 48.86 32.30
CA TYR A 363 0.44 50.10 32.70
C TYR A 363 1.79 49.83 33.38
N GLY A 364 1.85 48.84 34.28
CA GLY A 364 3.09 48.37 34.91
C GLY A 364 4.11 47.83 33.92
N MET A 365 3.69 47.00 32.96
CA MET A 365 4.54 46.50 31.86
C MET A 365 5.04 47.63 30.97
N ARG A 366 4.19 48.61 30.60
CA ARG A 366 4.62 49.79 29.84
C ARG A 366 5.62 50.65 30.63
N LYS A 367 5.47 50.77 31.95
CA LYS A 367 6.40 51.48 32.82
C LYS A 367 7.75 50.74 32.92
N LEU A 368 7.73 49.41 33.05
CA LEU A 368 8.93 48.57 33.04
C LEU A 368 9.66 48.59 31.68
N LEU A 369 8.91 48.58 30.56
CA LEU A 369 9.47 48.73 29.22
C LEU A 369 10.08 50.12 28.98
N LYS A 370 9.52 51.18 29.58
CA LYS A 370 10.12 52.52 29.57
C LYS A 370 11.39 52.60 30.42
N LEU A 371 11.41 51.96 31.58
CA LEU A 371 12.60 51.87 32.44
C LEU A 371 13.74 51.08 31.77
N LYS A 372 13.41 50.02 31.03
CA LYS A 372 14.38 49.24 30.21
C LYS A 372 14.93 49.96 28.98
N LYS A 373 14.33 51.10 28.58
CA LYS A 373 14.83 51.96 27.49
C LYS A 373 15.69 53.13 27.99
N LEU A 374 15.72 53.36 29.30
CA LEU A 374 16.48 54.41 29.98
C LEU A 374 17.75 53.87 30.67
N MET A 375 17.96 52.55 30.59
CA MET A 375 19.16 51.81 30.94
C MET A 375 19.71 51.24 29.63
#